data_AF-A0A973BDW2-F1
#
_entry.id   AF-A0A973BDW2-F1
#
_cell.length_a   1.000
_cell.length_b   1.000
_cell.length_c   1.000
_cell.angle_alpha   90.00
_cell.angle_beta   90.00
_cell.angle_gamma   90.00
#
_symmetry.space_group_name_H-M   'P 1'
#
loop_
_entity.id
_entity.type
_entity.pdbx_description
1 polymer ?
#
loop_
_entity_poly.entity_id
_entity_poly.type
_entity_poly.pdbx_seq_one_letter_code
_entity_poly.pdbx_strand_id
1 'polypeptide(L)'
;LPSIYFGSKNSTRRLVFYDALVHDYDADRFEYRLKEKEATEYFNYFTDSSCIIWDDDQDFEKLLGSMLAGTIVGAIDFINKKSRNLDRCPRLRFWKKLCDTLGTSFIFSVIREDTTIQKKVKWILKSWRNTLQGFRAGFCDQQFFQFFNLLSDPDLSEPKVLALVELILNEKEDLNGILSQVRQL
;
A
#
# COMPACT_ATOMS: atom_id res chain seq x y z
N LEU A 1 18.28 28.55 -4.57
CA LEU A 1 17.75 28.48 -3.18
C LEU A 1 17.77 27.03 -2.71
N PRO A 2 18.05 26.75 -1.42
CA PRO A 2 18.05 25.38 -0.91
C PRO A 2 16.66 24.76 -1.06
N SER A 3 16.61 23.48 -1.41
CA SER A 3 15.37 22.72 -1.54
C SER A 3 15.52 21.37 -0.85
N ILE A 4 14.48 20.93 -0.15
CA ILE A 4 14.43 19.65 0.55
C ILE A 4 13.46 18.74 -0.20
N TYR A 5 13.91 17.53 -0.51
CA TYR A 5 13.13 16.55 -1.25
C TYR A 5 12.90 15.30 -0.41
N PHE A 6 11.66 14.83 -0.37
CA PHE A 6 11.27 13.55 0.24
C PHE A 6 10.70 12.63 -0.84
N GLY A 7 11.33 11.47 -1.00
CA GLY A 7 11.07 10.56 -2.11
C GLY A 7 12.01 10.76 -3.30
N SER A 8 12.12 9.73 -4.15
CA SER A 8 13.00 9.76 -5.32
C SER A 8 12.38 10.57 -6.47
N LYS A 9 13.18 11.00 -7.45
CA LYS A 9 12.65 11.70 -8.64
C LYS A 9 11.64 10.85 -9.43
N ASN A 10 11.79 9.53 -9.37
CA ASN A 10 10.99 8.57 -10.13
C ASN A 10 9.85 7.98 -9.30
N SER A 11 9.71 8.30 -8.01
CA SER A 11 8.57 7.82 -7.24
C SER A 11 7.26 8.42 -7.75
N THR A 12 6.17 7.69 -7.51
CA THR A 12 4.80 8.11 -7.82
C THR A 12 4.32 9.25 -6.92
N ARG A 13 4.93 9.39 -5.73
CA ARG A 13 4.67 10.44 -4.75
C ARG A 13 6.00 11.09 -4.36
N ARG A 14 6.08 12.42 -4.37
CA ARG A 14 7.28 13.17 -3.95
C ARG A 14 6.89 14.49 -3.32
N LEU A 15 7.45 14.79 -2.16
CA LEU A 15 7.24 16.07 -1.46
C LEU A 15 8.47 16.95 -1.60
N VAL A 16 8.26 18.24 -1.87
CA VAL A 16 9.33 19.24 -2.04
C VAL A 16 9.04 20.47 -1.19
N PHE A 17 10.07 20.95 -0.50
CA PHE A 17 10.05 22.19 0.27
C PHE A 17 11.12 23.10 -0.29
N TYR A 18 10.74 24.32 -0.63
CA TYR A 18 11.68 25.30 -1.15
C TYR A 18 11.15 26.71 -0.94
N ASP A 19 12.08 27.66 -0.97
CA ASP A 19 11.79 29.08 -0.91
C ASP A 19 11.15 29.54 -2.24
N ALA A 20 9.92 30.06 -2.16
CA ALA A 20 9.12 30.49 -3.30
C ALA A 20 9.62 31.79 -3.94
N LEU A 21 10.66 32.45 -3.40
CA LEU A 21 11.27 33.64 -3.99
C LEU A 21 11.80 33.38 -5.41
N VAL A 22 12.07 32.12 -5.77
CA VAL A 22 12.37 31.72 -7.17
C VAL A 22 11.23 32.01 -8.16
N HIS A 23 10.04 32.31 -7.66
CA HIS A 23 8.84 32.67 -8.41
C HIS A 23 8.31 34.05 -8.02
N ASP A 24 9.14 34.91 -7.42
CA ASP A 24 8.78 36.25 -6.96
C ASP A 24 7.70 36.28 -5.86
N TYR A 25 7.62 35.23 -5.04
CA TYR A 25 6.75 35.16 -3.86
C TYR A 25 7.58 35.05 -2.58
N ASP A 26 7.35 35.95 -1.62
CA ASP A 26 7.98 35.89 -0.29
C ASP A 26 7.24 34.89 0.62
N ALA A 27 7.48 33.60 0.38
CA ALA A 27 6.85 32.51 1.11
C ALA A 27 7.65 31.20 1.02
N ASP A 28 7.43 30.30 1.98
CA ASP A 28 7.83 28.90 1.86
C ASP A 28 6.81 28.13 1.01
N ARG A 29 7.29 27.36 0.03
CA ARG A 29 6.44 26.53 -0.83
C ARG A 29 6.58 25.04 -0.52
N PHE A 30 5.43 24.41 -0.43
CA PHE A 30 5.27 22.97 -0.25
C PHE A 30 4.62 22.40 -1.51
N GLU A 31 5.27 21.44 -2.16
CA GLU A 31 4.73 20.77 -3.34
C GLU A 31 4.64 19.28 -3.13
N TYR A 32 3.44 18.75 -3.21
CA TYR A 32 3.21 17.31 -3.24
C TYR A 32 2.93 16.86 -4.67
N ARG A 33 3.93 16.22 -5.27
CA ARG A 33 3.91 15.77 -6.67
C ARG A 33 3.44 14.32 -6.74
N LEU A 34 2.38 14.11 -7.51
CA LEU A 34 1.77 12.81 -7.77
C LEU A 34 1.95 12.42 -9.24
N LYS A 35 2.02 11.13 -9.53
CA LYS A 35 2.10 10.57 -10.89
C LYS A 35 1.18 9.36 -11.06
N GLU A 36 0.87 9.04 -12.31
CA GLU A 36 0.18 7.80 -12.69
C GLU A 36 -1.15 7.64 -11.93
N LYS A 37 -1.47 6.41 -11.49
CA LYS A 37 -2.70 6.06 -10.78
C LYS A 37 -2.94 6.98 -9.58
N GLU A 38 -1.88 7.33 -8.84
CA GLU A 38 -1.99 8.22 -7.67
C GLU A 38 -2.53 9.61 -8.04
N ALA A 39 -2.05 10.19 -9.13
CA ALA A 39 -2.55 11.50 -9.58
C ALA A 39 -4.01 11.43 -9.98
N THR A 40 -4.42 10.37 -10.67
CA THR A 40 -5.82 10.16 -11.10
C THR A 40 -6.75 9.98 -9.91
N GLU A 41 -6.37 9.18 -8.91
CA GLU A 41 -7.19 8.96 -7.71
C GLU A 41 -7.41 10.25 -6.92
N TYR A 42 -6.35 11.03 -6.72
CA TYR A 42 -6.45 12.33 -6.05
C TYR A 42 -7.30 13.32 -6.85
N PHE A 43 -7.11 13.38 -8.17
CA PHE A 43 -7.93 14.23 -9.04
C PHE A 43 -9.41 13.86 -8.91
N ASN A 44 -9.74 12.58 -9.10
CA ASN A 44 -11.10 12.07 -8.98
C ASN A 44 -11.70 12.45 -7.62
N TYR A 45 -10.95 12.23 -6.53
CA TYR A 45 -11.41 12.55 -5.19
C TYR A 45 -11.74 14.04 -5.00
N PHE A 46 -10.90 14.97 -5.49
CA PHE A 46 -11.16 16.41 -5.36
C PHE A 46 -12.25 16.91 -6.31
N THR A 47 -12.47 16.22 -7.43
CA THR A 47 -13.48 16.61 -8.43
C THR A 47 -14.82 15.89 -8.27
N ASP A 48 -14.89 14.86 -7.43
CA ASP A 48 -16.12 14.09 -7.22
C ASP A 48 -17.12 14.90 -6.39
N SER A 49 -18.05 15.52 -7.10
CA SER A 49 -19.13 16.33 -6.54
C SER A 49 -20.11 15.52 -5.68
N SER A 50 -20.08 14.18 -5.72
CA SER A 50 -20.96 13.35 -4.87
C SER A 50 -20.48 13.25 -3.43
N CYS A 51 -19.20 13.56 -3.17
CA CYS A 51 -18.60 13.47 -1.84
C CYS A 51 -18.75 14.74 -1.01
N ILE A 52 -19.29 15.82 -1.58
CA ILE A 52 -19.26 17.13 -0.97
C ILE A 52 -20.61 17.82 -1.12
N ILE A 53 -21.26 18.09 0.01
CA ILE A 53 -22.52 18.83 0.09
C ILE A 53 -22.15 20.31 0.15
N TRP A 54 -22.47 21.06 -0.91
CA TRP A 54 -22.16 22.49 -1.03
C TRP A 54 -23.38 23.31 -0.65
N ASP A 55 -23.26 24.14 0.40
CA ASP A 55 -24.29 25.12 0.76
C ASP A 55 -24.05 26.51 0.11
N ASP A 56 -22.82 26.84 -0.30
CA ASP A 56 -22.45 28.07 -1.02
C ASP A 56 -21.10 27.93 -1.78
N ASP A 57 -20.89 28.72 -2.84
CA ASP A 57 -19.67 28.71 -3.68
C ASP A 57 -18.42 29.18 -2.91
N GLN A 58 -18.56 30.07 -1.92
CA GLN A 58 -17.44 30.51 -1.08
C GLN A 58 -16.90 29.41 -0.14
N ASP A 59 -17.74 28.43 0.19
CA ASP A 59 -17.33 27.29 1.01
C ASP A 59 -16.54 26.26 0.18
N PHE A 60 -16.70 26.27 -1.15
CA PHE A 60 -15.98 25.37 -2.05
C PHE A 60 -14.47 25.60 -2.02
N GLU A 61 -14.03 26.82 -2.32
CA GLU A 61 -12.61 27.13 -2.43
C GLU A 61 -11.87 26.93 -1.11
N LYS A 62 -12.52 27.28 0.00
CA LYS A 62 -11.96 27.12 1.35
C LYS A 62 -11.85 25.65 1.74
N LEU A 63 -12.85 24.84 1.43
CA LEU A 63 -12.81 23.41 1.68
C LEU A 63 -11.75 22.73 0.80
N LEU A 64 -11.74 23.02 -0.51
CA LEU A 64 -10.75 22.49 -1.44
C LEU A 64 -9.33 22.88 -1.03
N GLY A 65 -9.11 24.14 -0.64
CA GLY A 65 -7.84 24.61 -0.12
C GLY A 65 -7.41 23.86 1.14
N SER A 66 -8.34 23.65 2.08
CA SER A 66 -8.09 22.87 3.30
C SER A 66 -7.78 21.41 2.98
N MET A 67 -8.44 20.84 1.97
CA MET A 67 -8.21 19.48 1.51
C MET A 67 -6.83 19.31 0.82
N LEU A 68 -6.48 20.21 -0.08
CA LEU A 68 -5.16 20.22 -0.73
C LEU A 68 -4.05 20.40 0.31
N ALA A 69 -4.22 21.33 1.24
CA ALA A 69 -3.26 21.54 2.32
C ALA A 69 -3.18 20.32 3.25
N GLY A 70 -4.33 19.72 3.58
CA GLY A 70 -4.45 18.49 4.38
C GLY A 70 -3.70 17.30 3.78
N THR A 71 -3.70 17.20 2.45
CA THR A 71 -2.89 16.21 1.71
C THR A 71 -1.39 16.42 1.93
N ILE A 72 -0.93 17.67 1.79
CA ILE A 72 0.50 18.02 1.91
C ILE A 72 0.98 17.73 3.34
N VAL A 73 0.23 18.16 4.35
CA VAL A 73 0.62 17.92 5.75
C VAL A 73 0.39 16.48 6.19
N GLY A 74 -0.47 15.72 5.52
CA GLY A 74 -0.58 14.27 5.73
C GLY A 74 0.62 13.50 5.18
N ALA A 75 1.26 13.99 4.11
CA ALA A 75 2.36 13.29 3.45
C ALA A 75 3.64 13.19 4.30
N ILE A 76 3.78 14.01 5.35
CA ILE A 76 4.93 14.01 6.25
C ILE A 76 4.50 14.32 7.68
N ASP A 77 5.19 13.75 8.67
CA ASP A 77 5.01 14.16 10.06
C ASP A 77 6.35 14.51 10.71
N PHE A 78 6.41 15.70 11.30
CA PHE A 78 7.58 16.16 12.04
C PHE A 78 7.36 15.87 13.52
N ILE A 79 7.98 14.81 14.00
CA ILE A 79 7.78 14.29 15.36
C ILE A 79 8.99 14.53 16.28
N ASN A 80 8.71 14.71 17.56
CA ASN A 80 9.73 14.67 18.61
C ASN A 80 9.94 13.20 19.05
N LYS A 81 11.03 12.59 18.58
CA LYS A 81 11.34 11.20 18.84
C LYS A 81 11.63 10.95 20.34
N LYS A 82 10.62 10.46 21.06
CA LYS A 82 10.71 10.08 22.48
C LYS A 82 10.50 8.59 22.72
N SER A 83 10.01 7.86 21.72
CA SER A 83 9.71 6.43 21.79
C SER A 83 10.29 5.69 20.59
N ARG A 84 10.44 4.38 20.73
CA ARG A 84 10.73 3.49 19.60
C ARG A 84 9.56 3.42 18.62
N ASN A 85 8.33 3.53 19.14
CA ASN A 85 7.14 3.59 18.30
C ASN A 85 6.92 5.05 17.86
N LEU A 86 7.16 5.31 16.57
CA LEU A 86 7.10 6.65 15.98
C LEU A 86 5.69 7.23 15.99
N ASP A 87 4.66 6.40 15.82
CA ASP A 87 3.26 6.83 15.78
C ASP A 87 2.75 7.35 17.13
N ARG A 88 3.46 7.02 18.22
CA ARG A 88 3.17 7.52 19.58
C ARG A 88 3.97 8.78 19.92
N CYS A 89 4.87 9.22 19.04
CA CYS A 89 5.68 10.40 19.31
C CYS A 89 4.85 11.66 19.04
N PRO A 90 4.90 12.66 19.95
CA PRO A 90 4.18 13.90 19.73
C PRO A 90 4.80 14.69 18.58
N ARG A 91 3.97 15.37 17.80
CA ARG A 91 4.40 16.32 16.76
C ARG A 91 5.22 17.47 17.34
N LEU A 92 6.16 17.99 16.55
CA LEU A 92 6.85 19.25 16.84
C LEU A 92 5.85 20.41 16.86
N ARG A 93 6.09 21.39 17.74
CA ARG A 93 5.13 22.48 18.00
C ARG A 93 4.74 23.26 16.74
N PHE A 94 5.71 23.58 15.89
CA PHE A 94 5.44 24.32 14.65
C PHE A 94 4.55 23.52 13.69
N TRP A 95 4.83 22.22 13.54
CA TRP A 95 4.07 21.34 12.65
C TRP A 95 2.66 21.12 13.17
N LYS A 96 2.52 20.88 14.48
CA LYS A 96 1.22 20.81 15.14
C LYS A 96 0.40 22.08 14.87
N LYS A 97 0.97 23.27 15.08
CA LYS A 97 0.28 24.54 14.82
C LYS A 97 -0.15 24.67 13.36
N LEU A 98 0.69 24.25 12.42
CA LEU A 98 0.34 24.26 11.00
C LEU A 98 -0.83 23.32 10.70
N CYS A 99 -0.78 22.06 11.16
CA CYS A 99 -1.88 21.10 11.01
C CYS A 99 -3.18 21.61 11.65
N ASP A 100 -3.10 22.17 12.86
CA ASP A 100 -4.26 22.71 13.59
C ASP A 100 -4.89 23.90 12.84
N THR A 101 -4.07 24.70 12.15
CA THR A 101 -4.54 25.85 11.34
C THR A 101 -5.27 25.38 10.06
N LEU A 102 -4.82 24.28 9.47
CA LEU A 102 -5.40 23.74 8.23
C LEU A 102 -6.66 22.89 8.47
N GLY A 103 -6.99 22.58 9.73
CA GLY A 103 -8.24 21.92 10.13
C GLY A 103 -8.33 20.44 9.78
N THR A 104 -7.54 19.93 8.83
CA THR A 104 -7.50 18.51 8.47
C THR A 104 -6.09 18.06 8.06
N SER A 105 -5.73 16.85 8.44
CA SER A 105 -4.56 16.13 7.94
C SER A 105 -5.06 14.76 7.51
N PHE A 106 -5.06 14.48 6.22
CA PHE A 106 -5.47 13.18 5.71
C PHE A 106 -4.43 12.63 4.75
N ILE A 107 -4.26 11.31 4.82
CA ILE A 107 -3.40 10.56 3.94
C ILE A 107 -4.32 9.72 3.07
N PHE A 108 -4.36 10.00 1.77
CA PHE A 108 -4.90 9.02 0.84
C PHE A 108 -3.94 7.85 0.76
N SER A 109 -4.35 6.78 1.42
CA SER A 109 -3.88 5.46 1.03
C SER A 109 -4.65 5.10 -0.22
N VAL A 110 -4.05 5.33 -1.39
CA VAL A 110 -4.53 4.62 -2.58
C VAL A 110 -4.40 3.17 -2.21
N ILE A 111 -5.55 2.50 -2.11
CA ILE A 111 -5.60 1.08 -1.86
C ILE A 111 -4.80 0.49 -3.01
N ARG A 112 -3.57 0.06 -2.72
CA ARG A 112 -2.92 -0.89 -3.59
C ARG A 112 -3.91 -2.02 -3.65
N GLU A 113 -4.46 -2.27 -4.84
CA GLU A 113 -5.10 -3.54 -5.15
C GLU A 113 -4.00 -4.57 -4.99
N ASP A 114 -3.74 -4.92 -3.75
CA ASP A 114 -2.89 -6.03 -3.43
C ASP A 114 -3.70 -7.21 -3.95
N THR A 115 -3.20 -7.75 -5.06
CA THR A 115 -2.77 -9.15 -5.27
C THR A 115 -2.46 -9.92 -3.96
N THR A 116 -3.27 -9.76 -2.91
CA THR A 116 -3.12 -10.24 -1.54
C THR A 116 -3.13 -11.76 -1.54
N ILE A 117 -3.97 -12.36 -2.37
CA ILE A 117 -3.99 -13.81 -2.57
C ILE A 117 -2.68 -14.26 -3.21
N GLN A 118 -2.22 -13.62 -4.28
CA GLN A 118 -0.95 -13.99 -4.94
C GLN A 118 0.26 -13.82 -4.00
N LYS A 119 0.31 -12.76 -3.20
CA LYS A 119 1.36 -12.54 -2.20
C LYS A 119 1.31 -13.58 -1.07
N LYS A 120 0.11 -13.90 -0.56
CA LYS A 120 -0.09 -14.95 0.46
C LYS A 120 0.29 -16.32 -0.09
N VAL A 121 -0.16 -16.67 -1.29
CA VAL A 121 0.22 -17.91 -1.99
C VAL A 121 1.74 -17.97 -2.16
N LYS A 122 2.39 -16.92 -2.69
CA LYS A 122 3.84 -16.87 -2.85
C LYS A 122 4.59 -16.99 -1.52
N TRP A 123 4.06 -16.42 -0.44
CA TRP A 123 4.65 -16.56 0.91
C TRP A 123 4.50 -17.97 1.47
N ILE A 124 3.32 -18.60 1.31
CA ILE A 124 3.09 -20.00 1.70
C ILE A 124 4.03 -20.92 0.91
N LEU A 125 4.10 -20.75 -0.41
CA LEU A 125 4.99 -21.49 -1.31
C LEU A 125 6.44 -21.38 -0.84
N LYS A 126 6.92 -20.15 -0.58
CA LYS A 126 8.30 -19.92 -0.12
C LYS A 126 8.58 -20.52 1.26
N SER A 127 7.63 -20.42 2.18
CA SER A 127 7.80 -20.86 3.58
C SER A 127 7.76 -22.38 3.72
N TRP A 128 6.96 -23.06 2.92
CA TRP A 128 6.74 -24.52 3.04
C TRP A 128 7.60 -25.35 2.10
N ARG A 129 8.15 -24.78 1.02
CA ARG A 129 8.90 -25.53 0.00
C ARG A 129 10.04 -26.36 0.58
N ASN A 130 10.92 -25.75 1.37
CA ASN A 130 12.08 -26.45 1.91
C ASN A 130 11.66 -27.58 2.86
N THR A 131 10.59 -27.35 3.63
CA THR A 131 10.01 -28.36 4.51
C THR A 131 9.42 -29.52 3.72
N LEU A 132 8.64 -29.24 2.67
CA LEU A 132 8.03 -30.26 1.80
C LEU A 132 9.09 -31.04 1.00
N GLN A 133 10.14 -30.38 0.54
CA GLN A 133 11.28 -31.04 -0.11
C GLN A 133 12.04 -31.95 0.87
N GLY A 134 12.25 -31.50 2.11
CA GLY A 134 12.85 -32.32 3.17
C GLY A 134 11.99 -33.53 3.52
N PHE A 135 10.68 -33.36 3.62
CA PHE A 135 9.73 -34.47 3.81
C PHE A 135 9.77 -35.45 2.63
N ARG A 136 9.71 -34.97 1.39
CA ARG A 136 9.79 -35.81 0.19
C ARG A 136 11.15 -36.52 0.04
N ALA A 137 12.24 -35.95 0.57
CA ALA A 137 13.53 -36.62 0.57
C ALA A 137 13.64 -37.71 1.66
N GLY A 138 12.96 -37.50 2.80
CA GLY A 138 12.96 -38.44 3.93
C GLY A 138 11.95 -39.59 3.78
N PHE A 139 10.87 -39.39 3.03
CA PHE A 139 9.87 -40.41 2.71
C PHE A 139 9.99 -40.78 1.22
N CYS A 140 9.70 -42.03 0.82
CA CYS A 140 9.58 -42.29 -0.61
C CYS A 140 8.34 -41.54 -1.17
N ASP A 141 8.34 -41.20 -2.46
CA ASP A 141 7.28 -40.40 -3.09
C ASP A 141 5.87 -40.93 -2.76
N GLN A 142 5.71 -42.27 -2.74
CA GLN A 142 4.44 -42.91 -2.41
C GLN A 142 3.97 -42.65 -0.97
N GLN A 143 4.88 -42.67 0.00
CA GLN A 143 4.58 -42.38 1.41
C GLN A 143 4.32 -40.89 1.64
N PHE A 144 5.05 -40.04 0.93
CA PHE A 144 4.86 -38.59 0.98
C PHE A 144 3.43 -38.22 0.55
N PHE A 145 2.96 -38.73 -0.59
CA PHE A 145 1.61 -38.44 -1.06
C PHE A 145 0.52 -39.10 -0.19
N GLN A 146 0.74 -40.32 0.31
CA GLN A 146 -0.19 -40.96 1.25
C GLN A 146 -0.34 -40.16 2.56
N PHE A 147 0.74 -39.58 3.08
CA PHE A 147 0.70 -38.73 4.27
C PHE A 147 -0.18 -37.48 4.05
N PHE A 148 -0.09 -36.83 2.89
CA PHE A 148 -0.95 -35.69 2.58
C PHE A 148 -2.40 -36.10 2.33
N ASN A 149 -2.64 -37.27 1.74
CA ASN A 149 -4.00 -37.81 1.62
C ASN A 149 -4.64 -38.09 2.98
N LEU A 150 -3.86 -38.55 3.97
CA LEU A 150 -4.34 -38.78 5.34
C LEU A 150 -4.63 -37.49 6.11
N LEU A 151 -3.95 -36.39 5.77
CA LEU A 151 -4.15 -35.07 6.39
C LEU A 151 -5.23 -34.23 5.70
N SER A 152 -5.69 -34.66 4.52
CA SER A 152 -6.73 -33.98 3.77
C SER A 152 -8.08 -34.29 4.41
N ASP A 153 -8.86 -33.25 4.70
CA ASP A 153 -10.26 -33.40 5.10
C ASP A 153 -10.99 -34.23 4.03
N PRO A 154 -11.80 -35.25 4.37
CA PRO A 154 -12.58 -36.00 3.39
C PRO A 154 -13.47 -35.12 2.51
N ASP A 155 -13.83 -33.90 2.97
CA ASP A 155 -14.59 -32.92 2.19
C ASP A 155 -13.71 -32.08 1.24
N LEU A 156 -12.39 -32.08 1.43
CA LEU A 156 -11.41 -31.52 0.50
C LEU A 156 -10.98 -32.61 -0.49
N SER A 157 -11.64 -32.63 -1.66
CA SER A 157 -11.37 -33.62 -2.70
C SER A 157 -9.86 -33.82 -2.92
N GLU A 158 -9.40 -35.07 -2.75
CA GLU A 158 -8.04 -35.61 -2.93
C GLU A 158 -7.22 -34.96 -4.08
N PRO A 159 -7.79 -34.64 -5.26
CA PRO A 159 -7.04 -34.02 -6.34
C PRO A 159 -6.54 -32.59 -6.06
N LYS A 160 -7.27 -31.81 -5.23
CA LYS A 160 -6.98 -30.38 -5.01
C LYS A 160 -5.74 -30.18 -4.13
N VAL A 161 -5.57 -31.01 -3.10
CA VAL A 161 -4.42 -30.94 -2.19
C VAL A 161 -3.17 -31.47 -2.87
N LEU A 162 -3.27 -32.58 -3.60
CA LEU A 162 -2.16 -33.16 -4.37
C LEU A 162 -1.68 -32.21 -5.47
N ALA A 163 -2.60 -31.60 -6.22
CA ALA A 163 -2.26 -30.61 -7.24
C ALA A 163 -1.55 -29.38 -6.65
N LEU A 164 -1.97 -28.93 -5.46
CA LEU A 164 -1.30 -27.83 -4.76
C LEU A 164 0.11 -28.23 -4.33
N VAL A 165 0.29 -29.41 -3.72
CA VAL A 165 1.59 -29.92 -3.26
C VAL A 165 2.57 -30.09 -4.42
N GLU A 166 2.14 -30.70 -5.53
CA GLU A 166 2.96 -30.81 -6.75
C GLU A 166 3.35 -29.44 -7.30
N LEU A 167 2.45 -28.47 -7.24
CA LEU A 167 2.69 -27.10 -7.68
C LEU A 167 3.69 -26.37 -6.78
N ILE A 168 3.68 -26.61 -5.47
CA ILE A 168 4.71 -26.08 -4.55
C ILE A 168 6.09 -26.66 -4.87
N LEU A 169 6.14 -27.94 -5.27
CA LEU A 169 7.39 -28.64 -5.54
C LEU A 169 7.97 -28.35 -6.93
N ASN A 170 7.13 -28.13 -7.95
CA ASN A 170 7.53 -28.08 -9.36
C ASN A 170 7.67 -26.67 -9.97
N GLU A 171 7.38 -25.60 -9.23
CA GLU A 171 7.67 -24.20 -9.60
C GLU A 171 7.28 -23.85 -11.06
N LYS A 172 6.02 -24.06 -11.46
CA LYS A 172 5.55 -23.48 -12.73
C LYS A 172 5.25 -22.00 -12.53
N GLU A 173 5.99 -21.15 -13.24
CA GLU A 173 5.96 -19.68 -13.16
C GLU A 173 4.59 -19.04 -13.48
N ASP A 174 3.62 -19.81 -13.98
CA ASP A 174 2.31 -19.28 -14.37
C ASP A 174 1.26 -19.33 -13.26
N LEU A 175 1.45 -18.45 -12.26
CA LEU A 175 0.48 -18.18 -11.20
C LEU A 175 -0.92 -17.78 -11.73
N ASN A 176 -1.02 -17.26 -12.97
CA ASN A 176 -2.28 -16.83 -13.55
C ASN A 176 -3.08 -18.02 -14.12
N GLY A 177 -2.42 -18.95 -14.82
CA GLY A 177 -3.03 -20.22 -15.24
C GLY A 177 -3.48 -21.09 -14.05
N ILE A 178 -2.77 -20.98 -12.92
CA ILE A 178 -3.10 -21.67 -11.68
C ILE A 178 -4.38 -21.10 -11.04
N LEU A 179 -4.48 -19.77 -10.95
CA LEU A 179 -5.67 -19.12 -10.38
C LEU A 179 -6.90 -19.28 -11.27
N SER A 180 -6.75 -19.43 -12.59
CA SER A 180 -7.88 -19.72 -13.48
C SER A 180 -8.41 -21.14 -13.29
N GLN A 181 -7.55 -22.12 -13.07
CA GLN A 181 -7.97 -23.51 -12.77
C GLN A 181 -8.65 -23.62 -11.41
N VAL A 182 -8.14 -22.94 -10.38
CA VAL A 182 -8.77 -22.92 -9.04
C VAL A 182 -10.11 -22.17 -9.05
N ARG A 183 -10.29 -21.15 -9.90
CA ARG A 183 -11.57 -20.42 -10.05
C ARG A 183 -12.61 -21.16 -10.90
N GLN A 184 -12.21 -22.14 -11.71
CA GLN A 184 -13.09 -22.97 -12.53
C GLN A 184 -13.53 -24.27 -11.81
N LEU A 185 -13.03 -24.52 -10.58
CA LEU A 185 -13.25 -25.72 -9.75
C LEU A 185 -13.91 -25.38 -8.41
#